data_AF-A0A897NEL6-F1
#
_entry.id   AF-A0A897NEL6-F1
#
_cell.length_a   1.000
_cell.length_b   1.000
_cell.length_c   1.000
_cell.angle_alpha   90.00
_cell.angle_beta   90.00
_cell.angle_gamma   90.00
#
_symmetry.space_group_name_H-M   'P 1'
#
loop_
_entity.id
_entity.type
_entity.pdbx_description
1 polymer ?
#
loop_
_entity_poly.entity_id
_entity_poly.type
_entity_poly.pdbx_seq_one_letter_code
_entity_poly.pdbx_strand_id
1 'polypeptide(L)' 'MSQDAEKKAFEESLRRVIEQAHANADDLRGAYYIPLDDSSGYQVEISKVES' A
#
# COMPACT_ATOMS: atom_id res chain seq x y z
N MET A 1 6.91 16.43 10.60
CA MET A 1 6.62 15.18 11.34
C MET A 1 7.94 14.43 11.50
N SER A 2 8.07 13.52 12.47
CA SER A 2 9.27 12.67 12.54
C SER A 2 9.19 11.59 11.45
N GLN A 3 10.31 11.21 10.84
CA GLN A 3 10.35 10.14 9.83
C GLN A 3 9.69 8.84 10.32
N ASP A 4 9.77 8.53 11.62
CA ASP A 4 9.12 7.38 12.24
C ASP A 4 7.59 7.41 12.15
N ALA A 5 6.98 8.61 12.22
CA ALA A 5 5.54 8.76 12.15
C ALA A 5 5.02 8.57 10.72
N GLU A 6 5.71 9.13 9.72
CA GLU A 6 5.40 8.94 8.30
C GLU A 6 5.58 7.49 7.86
N LYS A 7 6.66 6.84 8.32
CA LYS A 7 6.89 5.42 8.07
C LYS A 7 5.75 4.57 8.62
N LYS A 8 5.33 4.81 9.86
CA LYS A 8 4.26 4.03 10.50
C LYS A 8 2.92 4.23 9.79
N ALA A 9 2.59 5.46 9.40
CA ALA A 9 1.39 5.77 8.64
C ALA A 9 1.36 5.10 7.26
N PHE A 10 2.52 5.05 6.58
CA PHE A 10 2.69 4.32 5.33
C PHE A 10 2.49 2.81 5.52
N GLU A 11 3.12 2.20 6.53
CA GLU A 11 3.01 0.76 6.81
C GLU A 11 1.55 0.35 7.12
N GLU A 12 0.82 1.15 7.90
CA GLU A 12 -0.60 0.90 8.18
C GLU A 12 -1.46 1.01 6.93
N SER A 13 -1.19 2.00 6.06
CA SER A 13 -1.94 2.19 4.81
C SER A 13 -1.66 1.08 3.80
N LEU A 14 -0.40 0.67 3.66
CA LEU A 14 0.01 -0.46 2.80
C LEU A 14 -0.68 -1.75 3.24
N ARG A 15 -0.74 -2.01 4.56
CA ARG A 15 -1.42 -3.19 5.10
C ARG A 15 -2.89 -3.22 4.72
N ARG A 16 -3.60 -2.09 4.84
CA ARG A 16 -5.02 -2.00 4.44
C ARG A 16 -5.22 -2.26 2.96
N VAL A 17 -4.34 -1.74 2.11
CA VAL A 17 -4.36 -1.99 0.66
C VAL A 17 -4.21 -3.47 0.37
N ILE A 18 -3.24 -4.14 0.99
CA ILE A 18 -3.01 -5.58 0.83
C ILE A 18 -4.21 -6.39 1.35
N GLU A 19 -4.77 -6.04 2.50
CA GLU A 19 -5.95 -6.71 3.06
C GLU A 19 -7.20 -6.53 2.17
N GLN A 20 -7.43 -5.34 1.63
CA GLN A 20 -8.51 -5.09 0.68
C GLN A 20 -8.30 -5.85 -0.62
N ALA A 21 -7.08 -5.86 -1.16
CA ALA A 21 -6.77 -6.62 -2.36
C ALA A 21 -6.98 -8.12 -2.11
N HIS A 22 -6.61 -8.64 -0.94
CA HIS A 22 -6.76 -10.05 -0.58
C HIS A 22 -8.23 -10.45 -0.40
N ALA A 23 -9.07 -9.53 0.12
CA ALA A 23 -10.50 -9.74 0.29
C ALA A 23 -11.28 -9.76 -1.04
N ASN A 24 -10.77 -9.16 -2.11
CA ASN A 24 -11.46 -8.98 -3.40
C ASN A 24 -11.12 -10.04 -4.49
N ALA A 25 -10.45 -11.13 -4.11
CA ALA A 25 -10.22 -12.37 -4.91
C ALA A 25 -8.96 -12.45 -5.80
N ASP A 26 -8.35 -13.64 -5.74
CA ASP A 26 -7.37 -14.36 -6.59
C ASP A 26 -6.13 -13.66 -7.19
N ASP A 27 -6.16 -12.36 -7.49
CA ASP A 27 -5.04 -11.67 -8.13
C ASP A 27 -4.80 -10.31 -7.46
N LEU A 28 -3.87 -10.30 -6.51
CA LEU A 28 -3.40 -9.10 -5.81
C LEU A 28 -2.65 -8.11 -6.73
N ARG A 29 -2.50 -8.43 -8.02
CA ARG A 29 -1.59 -7.70 -8.91
C ARG A 29 -2.21 -6.38 -9.32
N GLY A 30 -1.41 -5.32 -9.32
CA GLY A 30 -1.85 -4.00 -9.76
C GLY A 30 -1.12 -2.86 -9.08
N ALA A 31 -1.38 -1.65 -9.59
CA ALA A 31 -0.89 -0.42 -8.99
C ALA A 31 -1.91 0.14 -8.00
N TYR A 32 -1.45 0.41 -6.78
CA TYR A 32 -2.23 0.99 -5.70
C TYR A 32 -1.63 2.32 -5.28
N TYR A 33 -2.48 3.28 -4.96
CA TYR A 33 -2.06 4.59 -4.48
C TYR A 33 -2.22 4.66 -2.96
N ILE A 34 -1.15 4.99 -2.26
CA ILE A 34 -1.10 5.19 -0.82
C ILE A 34 -0.89 6.68 -0.55
N PRO A 35 -1.93 7.42 -0.13
CA PRO A 35 -1.77 8.82 0.22
C PRO A 35 -0.93 8.95 1.51
N LEU A 36 0.02 9.89 1.51
CA LEU A 36 0.74 10.33 2.70
C LEU A 36 0.12 11.60 3.29
N ASP A 37 -0.30 12.51 2.42
CA ASP A 37 -0.92 13.79 2.75
C ASP A 37 -1.88 14.20 1.60
N ASP A 38 -2.55 15.34 1.71
CA ASP A 38 -3.57 15.78 0.74
C ASP A 38 -3.02 16.00 -0.69
N SER A 39 -1.70 16.16 -0.81
CA SER A 39 -1.02 16.45 -2.09
C SER A 39 0.02 15.41 -2.50
N SER A 40 0.33 14.42 -1.66
CA SER A 40 1.42 13.48 -1.92
C SER A 40 1.10 12.07 -1.47
N GLY A 41 1.72 11.11 -2.15
CA GLY A 41 1.53 9.70 -1.86
C GLY A 41 2.48 8.84 -2.67
N TYR A 42 2.46 7.55 -2.39
CA TYR A 42 3.25 6.54 -3.08
C TYR A 42 2.35 5.73 -4.00
N GLN A 43 2.82 5.52 -5.23
CA GLN A 43 2.28 4.47 -6.08
C GLN A 43 3.06 3.18 -5.79
N VAL A 44 2.36 2.13 -5.38
CA VAL A 44 2.93 0.82 -5.07
C VAL A 44 2.36 -0.19 -6.05
N GLU A 45 3.24 -0.89 -6.76
CA GLU A 45 2.83 -2.00 -7.62
C GLU A 45 3.02 -3.31 -6.85
N ILE A 46 1.93 -4.06 -6.69
CA ILE A 46 1.98 -5.41 -6.13
C ILE A 46 2.08 -6.37 -7.31
N SER A 47 3.11 -7.22 -7.29
CA SER A 47 3.33 -8.28 -8.27
C SER A 47 3.40 -9.62 -7.56
N LYS A 48 2.76 -10.64 -8.15
CA LYS A 48 2.92 -12.02 -7.69
C LYS A 48 4.37 -12.46 -7.97
N VAL A 49 5.10 -12.85 -6.92
CA VAL A 49 6.40 -13.49 -7.06
C VAL A 49 6.13 -14.98 -7.29
N GLU A 50 6.41 -15.45 -8.50
CA GLU A 50 6.40 -16.89 -8.79
C GLU A 50 7.71 -17.49 -8.27
N SER A 51 7.61 -18.54 -7.45
CA SER A 51 8.76 -19.31 -6.92
C SER A 51 9.06 -20.51 -7.80
#